data_AF-X1EF39-F1
#
_entry.id   AF-X1EF39-F1
#
_cell.length_a   1.000
_cell.length_b   1.000
_cell.length_c   1.000
_cell.angle_alpha   90.00
_cell.angle_beta   90.00
_cell.angle_gamma   90.00
#
_symmetry.space_group_name_H-M   'P 1'
#
loop_
_entity.id
_entity.type
_entity.pdbx_description
1 polymer ?
#
loop_
_entity_poly.entity_id
_entity_poly.type
_entity_poly.pdbx_seq_one_letter_code
_entity_poly.pdbx_strand_id
1 'polypeptide(L)'
;QNNLVERAEYRDVNGVTLVQPTNDSSLDRDILQKLPDHVQTDMILGYTTLKYTQSNSVCFVYRGRVIGIGAGQQNRVDCIRIAGEKAKQWLLRHELDQDIELTLISDAFLPFCDNVEVANEYNVKYILQPGGSVRDAEIEDACKKFSIKMILSNQRVFTH
;
A
#
# COMPACT_ATOMS: atom_id res chain seq x y z
N GLN A 1 0.86 -39.64 -8.70
CA GLN A 1 1.38 -38.92 -7.52
C GLN A 1 1.82 -37.55 -8.00
N ASN A 2 1.09 -36.50 -7.64
CA ASN A 2 1.44 -35.14 -8.05
C ASN A 2 2.76 -34.77 -7.37
N ASN A 3 3.81 -34.54 -8.16
CA ASN A 3 5.04 -33.93 -7.68
C ASN A 3 4.71 -32.52 -7.20
N LEU A 4 4.44 -32.37 -5.91
CA LEU A 4 4.31 -31.07 -5.28
C LEU A 4 5.69 -30.40 -5.33
N VAL A 5 5.76 -29.28 -6.03
CA VAL A 5 6.95 -28.43 -6.06
C VAL A 5 7.00 -27.72 -4.70
N GLU A 6 8.12 -27.85 -4.01
CA GLU A 6 8.30 -27.24 -2.69
C GLU A 6 8.19 -25.71 -2.82
N ARG A 7 7.46 -25.06 -1.88
CA ARG A 7 7.14 -23.62 -1.92
C ARG A 7 6.43 -23.14 -3.20
N ALA A 8 5.48 -23.94 -3.69
CA ALA A 8 4.59 -23.53 -4.77
C ALA A 8 3.14 -23.30 -4.28
N GLU A 9 2.50 -22.30 -4.86
CA GLU A 9 1.07 -22.02 -4.79
C GLU A 9 0.38 -22.57 -6.04
N TYR A 10 -0.80 -23.15 -5.83
CA TYR A 10 -1.61 -23.77 -6.86
C TYR A 10 -2.99 -23.12 -6.88
N ARG A 11 -3.47 -22.75 -8.07
CA ARG A 11 -4.83 -22.21 -8.26
C ARG A 11 -5.49 -22.84 -9.47
N ASP A 12 -6.64 -23.46 -9.26
CA ASP A 12 -7.44 -24.06 -10.34
C ASP A 12 -8.39 -23.03 -10.97
N VAL A 13 -8.36 -22.94 -12.30
CA VAL A 13 -9.23 -22.07 -13.10
C VAL A 13 -9.74 -22.87 -14.30
N ASN A 14 -11.04 -23.16 -14.34
CA ASN A 14 -11.72 -23.85 -15.44
C ASN A 14 -11.01 -25.13 -15.95
N GLY A 15 -10.54 -25.97 -15.03
CA GLY A 15 -9.89 -27.25 -15.37
C GLY A 15 -8.40 -27.15 -15.69
N VAL A 16 -7.79 -25.96 -15.54
CA VAL A 16 -6.34 -25.74 -15.63
C VAL A 16 -5.80 -25.33 -14.27
N THR A 17 -4.69 -25.92 -13.84
CA THR A 17 -3.99 -25.53 -12.61
C THR A 17 -2.86 -24.55 -12.95
N LEU A 18 -2.96 -23.33 -12.43
CA LEU A 18 -1.88 -22.36 -12.42
C LEU A 18 -0.95 -22.68 -11.24
N VAL A 19 0.36 -22.71 -11.48
CA VAL A 19 1.38 -22.98 -10.47
C VAL A 19 2.39 -21.85 -10.47
N GLN A 20 2.68 -21.30 -9.29
CA GLN A 20 3.68 -20.26 -9.10
C GLN A 20 4.45 -20.50 -7.80
N PRO A 21 5.67 -19.96 -7.61
CA PRO A 21 6.32 -19.94 -6.30
C PRO A 21 5.50 -19.13 -5.27
N THR A 22 5.63 -19.46 -3.99
CA THR A 22 5.06 -18.65 -2.90
C THR A 22 5.64 -17.24 -2.91
N ASN A 23 4.81 -16.26 -2.53
CA ASN A 23 5.30 -14.90 -2.37
C ASN A 23 6.09 -14.75 -1.05
N ASP A 24 7.39 -15.00 -1.08
CA ASP A 24 8.30 -14.86 0.07
C ASP A 24 8.83 -13.43 0.25
N SER A 25 8.30 -12.44 -0.49
CA SER A 25 8.79 -11.05 -0.41
C SER A 25 8.67 -10.45 1.00
N SER A 26 9.66 -9.65 1.36
CA SER A 26 9.72 -8.93 2.62
C SER A 26 10.23 -7.52 2.37
N LEU A 27 9.61 -6.54 3.02
CA LEU A 27 10.06 -5.15 2.96
C LEU A 27 11.48 -5.04 3.50
N ASP A 28 12.40 -4.56 2.66
CA ASP A 28 13.73 -4.17 3.09
C ASP A 28 13.61 -3.04 4.12
N ARG A 29 14.18 -3.22 5.31
CA ARG A 29 14.10 -2.23 6.39
C ARG A 29 15.12 -1.12 6.22
N ASP A 30 16.15 -1.32 5.42
CA ASP A 30 17.23 -0.34 5.25
C ASP A 30 16.72 0.93 4.55
N ILE A 31 15.73 0.79 3.66
CA ILE A 31 15.07 1.93 3.01
C ILE A 31 14.28 2.80 3.99
N LEU A 32 13.97 2.29 5.19
CA LEU A 32 13.16 2.97 6.21
C LEU A 32 14.00 3.66 7.30
N GLN A 33 15.30 3.39 7.40
CA GLN A 33 16.15 3.82 8.53
C GLN A 33 16.18 5.35 8.77
N LYS A 34 15.90 6.15 7.73
CA LYS A 34 15.87 7.62 7.79
C LYS A 34 14.48 8.19 8.13
N LEU A 35 13.53 7.35 8.51
CA LEU A 35 12.17 7.75 8.89
C LEU A 35 12.00 7.69 10.41
N PRO A 36 11.06 8.46 10.99
CA PRO A 36 10.68 8.29 12.39
C PRO A 36 10.21 6.86 12.68
N ASP A 37 10.51 6.32 13.86
CA ASP A 37 10.22 4.93 14.23
C ASP A 37 8.76 4.52 14.06
N HIS A 38 7.83 5.44 14.35
CA HIS A 38 6.40 5.19 14.19
C HIS A 38 6.02 5.01 12.71
N VAL A 39 6.62 5.77 11.79
CA VAL A 39 6.41 5.65 10.34
C VAL A 39 7.00 4.34 9.83
N GLN A 40 8.18 3.95 10.31
CA GLN A 40 8.78 2.66 9.96
C GLN A 40 7.85 1.51 10.35
N THR A 41 7.31 1.55 11.56
CA THR A 41 6.35 0.58 12.08
C THR A 41 5.09 0.54 11.22
N ASP A 42 4.55 1.72 10.88
CA ASP A 42 3.35 1.85 10.06
C ASP A 42 3.55 1.28 8.64
N MET A 43 4.70 1.54 8.02
CA MET A 43 5.06 1.03 6.71
C MET A 43 5.22 -0.50 6.69
N ILE A 44 5.89 -1.06 7.71
CA ILE A 44 6.05 -2.53 7.83
C ILE A 44 4.69 -3.20 8.02
N LEU A 45 3.85 -2.64 8.90
CA LEU A 45 2.50 -3.16 9.13
C LEU A 45 1.64 -3.07 7.87
N GLY A 46 1.64 -1.92 7.20
CA GLY A 46 0.86 -1.70 5.98
C GLY A 46 1.31 -2.60 4.83
N TYR A 47 2.61 -2.70 4.58
CA TYR A 47 3.17 -3.61 3.56
C TYR A 47 2.77 -5.06 3.83
N THR A 48 2.93 -5.52 5.08
CA THR A 48 2.55 -6.88 5.49
C THR A 48 1.06 -7.11 5.31
N THR A 49 0.23 -6.12 5.64
CA THR A 49 -1.23 -6.18 5.45
C THR A 49 -1.58 -6.33 3.97
N LEU A 50 -1.00 -5.51 3.10
CA LEU A 50 -1.31 -5.52 1.67
C LEU A 50 -0.82 -6.77 0.96
N LYS A 51 0.29 -7.35 1.40
CA LYS A 51 0.76 -8.65 0.90
C LYS A 51 -0.31 -9.74 0.97
N TYR A 52 -1.20 -9.68 1.96
CA TYR A 52 -2.30 -10.64 2.14
C TYR A 52 -3.68 -10.07 1.81
N THR A 53 -3.74 -8.88 1.20
CA THR A 53 -5.00 -8.25 0.81
C THR A 53 -5.25 -8.44 -0.69
N GLN A 54 -6.49 -8.76 -1.05
CA GLN A 54 -6.90 -8.90 -2.44
C GLN A 54 -6.64 -7.60 -3.22
N SER A 55 -5.87 -7.68 -4.29
CA SER A 55 -5.46 -6.56 -5.12
C SER A 55 -6.56 -6.11 -6.11
N ASN A 56 -6.56 -4.86 -6.57
CA ASN A 56 -5.65 -3.78 -6.12
C ASN A 56 -6.04 -3.28 -4.74
N SER A 57 -5.04 -3.08 -3.90
CA SER A 57 -5.22 -2.71 -2.50
C SER A 57 -4.34 -1.54 -2.08
N VAL A 58 -4.88 -0.79 -1.13
CA VAL A 58 -4.26 0.37 -0.48
C VAL A 58 -4.69 0.35 0.98
N CYS A 59 -3.80 0.70 1.90
CA CYS A 59 -4.15 0.87 3.30
C CYS A 59 -3.60 2.16 3.90
N PHE A 60 -4.34 2.68 4.86
CA PHE A 60 -3.98 3.80 5.72
C PHE A 60 -3.63 3.24 7.09
N VAL A 61 -2.49 3.67 7.61
CA VAL A 61 -1.94 3.22 8.89
C VAL A 61 -1.63 4.43 9.76
N TYR A 62 -1.93 4.30 11.05
CA TYR A 62 -1.67 5.31 12.06
C TYR A 62 -1.27 4.65 13.39
N ARG A 63 -0.05 4.93 13.85
CA ARG A 63 0.48 4.50 15.17
C ARG A 63 0.33 3.00 15.42
N GLY A 64 0.78 2.20 14.46
CA GLY A 64 0.79 0.74 14.52
C GLY A 64 -0.58 0.11 14.30
N ARG A 65 -1.53 0.81 13.67
CA ARG A 65 -2.88 0.30 13.39
C ARG A 65 -3.28 0.59 11.95
N VAL A 66 -3.77 -0.42 11.25
CA VAL A 66 -4.47 -0.23 9.98
C VAL A 66 -5.84 0.37 10.29
N ILE A 67 -6.06 1.61 9.86
CA ILE A 67 -7.29 2.37 10.15
C ILE A 67 -8.24 2.44 8.95
N GLY A 68 -7.73 2.14 7.75
CA GLY A 68 -8.51 2.10 6.52
C GLY A 68 -7.88 1.17 5.50
N ILE A 69 -8.70 0.39 4.78
CA ILE A 69 -8.23 -0.52 3.74
C ILE A 69 -9.22 -0.58 2.56
N GLY A 70 -8.67 -0.42 1.37
CA GLY A 70 -9.33 -0.69 0.09
C GLY A 70 -8.77 -1.99 -0.46
N ALA A 71 -9.64 -2.89 -0.92
CA ALA A 71 -9.27 -4.21 -1.41
C ALA A 71 -10.13 -4.57 -2.63
N GLY A 72 -9.54 -5.29 -3.59
CA GLY A 72 -10.23 -5.80 -4.77
C GLY A 72 -10.68 -4.73 -5.77
N GLN A 73 -10.12 -3.51 -5.70
CA GLN A 73 -10.55 -2.41 -6.56
C GLN A 73 -9.84 -2.46 -7.92
N GLN A 74 -10.52 -2.05 -8.98
CA GLN A 74 -9.92 -1.98 -10.31
C GLN A 74 -9.11 -0.69 -10.50
N ASN A 75 -9.63 0.43 -10.00
CA ASN A 75 -9.01 1.75 -10.07
C ASN A 75 -8.27 2.09 -8.75
N ARG A 76 -7.03 2.58 -8.86
CA ARG A 76 -6.18 2.92 -7.71
C ARG A 76 -6.70 4.12 -6.92
N VAL A 77 -7.16 5.17 -7.60
CA VAL A 77 -7.70 6.37 -6.96
C VAL A 77 -8.95 6.04 -6.16
N ASP A 78 -9.82 5.20 -6.71
CA ASP A 78 -11.02 4.75 -5.99
C ASP A 78 -10.66 3.86 -4.79
N CYS A 79 -9.61 3.04 -4.93
CA CYS A 79 -9.06 2.27 -3.80
C CYS A 79 -8.57 3.18 -2.67
N ILE A 80 -7.87 4.28 -3.00
CA ILE A 80 -7.43 5.29 -2.03
C ILE A 80 -8.65 5.96 -1.39
N ARG A 81 -9.67 6.38 -2.15
CA ARG A 81 -10.89 7.01 -1.60
C ARG A 81 -11.62 6.10 -0.63
N ILE A 82 -11.82 4.83 -0.99
CA ILE A 82 -12.49 3.83 -0.13
C ILE A 82 -11.69 3.63 1.16
N ALA A 83 -10.37 3.48 1.06
CA ALA A 83 -9.50 3.30 2.23
C ALA A 83 -9.45 4.56 3.11
N GLY A 84 -9.36 5.73 2.49
CA GLY A 84 -9.30 7.04 3.14
C GLY A 84 -10.60 7.39 3.86
N GLU A 85 -11.77 7.10 3.26
CA GLU A 85 -13.05 7.30 3.95
C GLU A 85 -13.17 6.38 5.18
N LYS A 86 -12.74 5.12 5.09
CA LYS A 86 -12.68 4.24 6.27
C LYS A 86 -11.75 4.79 7.36
N ALA A 87 -10.59 5.31 6.97
CA ALA A 87 -9.65 5.95 7.89
C ALA A 87 -10.29 7.17 8.56
N LYS A 88 -10.91 8.07 7.80
CA LYS A 88 -11.63 9.24 8.30
C LYS A 88 -12.71 8.86 9.30
N GLN A 89 -13.53 7.85 8.99
CA GLN A 89 -14.55 7.35 9.92
C GLN A 89 -13.93 6.75 11.19
N TRP A 90 -12.78 6.07 11.08
CA TRP A 90 -12.05 5.56 12.25
C TRP A 90 -11.56 6.68 13.14
N LEU A 91 -10.99 7.75 12.57
CA LEU A 91 -10.50 8.91 13.31
C LEU A 91 -11.62 9.65 14.04
N LEU A 92 -12.75 9.86 13.37
CA LEU A 92 -13.93 10.48 13.97
C LEU A 92 -14.44 9.70 15.19
N ARG A 93 -14.46 8.37 15.12
CA ARG A 93 -14.85 7.51 16.26
C ARG A 93 -13.91 7.58 17.45
N HIS A 94 -12.67 8.01 17.25
CA HIS A 94 -11.66 8.14 18.30
C HIS A 94 -11.43 9.59 18.71
N GLU A 95 -12.27 10.52 18.23
CA GLU A 95 -12.17 11.96 18.54
C GLU A 95 -10.77 12.52 18.23
N LEU A 96 -10.15 12.01 17.17
CA LEU A 96 -8.84 12.46 16.70
C LEU A 96 -9.02 13.55 15.63
N ASP A 97 -8.28 14.64 15.81
CA ASP A 97 -8.27 15.77 14.88
C ASP A 97 -7.66 15.40 13.52
N GLN A 98 -7.93 16.26 12.54
CA GLN A 98 -7.42 16.10 11.18
C GLN A 98 -5.92 16.41 11.05
N ASP A 99 -5.28 17.04 12.04
CA ASP A 99 -3.85 17.42 12.02
C ASP A 99 -2.88 16.24 12.27
N ILE A 100 -3.35 15.00 12.14
CA ILE A 100 -2.52 13.81 12.26
C ILE A 100 -1.81 13.49 10.96
N GLU A 101 -0.61 12.93 11.08
CA GLU A 101 0.15 12.43 9.95
C GLU A 101 -0.22 10.98 9.67
N LEU A 102 -0.77 10.70 8.48
CA LEU A 102 -1.09 9.35 8.06
C LEU A 102 -0.03 8.75 7.14
N THR A 103 0.15 7.43 7.25
CA THR A 103 0.99 6.64 6.34
C THR A 103 0.10 5.85 5.39
N LEU A 104 0.30 6.03 4.09
CA LEU A 104 -0.37 5.30 3.02
C LEU A 104 0.57 4.24 2.45
N ILE A 105 0.07 3.03 2.24
CA ILE A 105 0.80 1.98 1.54
C ILE A 105 -0.03 1.53 0.34
N SER A 106 0.63 1.28 -0.80
CA SER A 106 0.03 0.73 -2.02
C SER A 106 0.74 -0.57 -2.44
N ASP A 107 -0.04 -1.59 -2.80
CA ASP A 107 0.51 -2.91 -3.21
C ASP A 107 1.25 -2.89 -4.55
N ALA A 108 0.92 -1.91 -5.40
CA ALA A 108 1.53 -1.65 -6.70
C ALA A 108 1.79 -0.15 -6.88
N PHE A 109 2.45 0.21 -7.99
CA PHE A 109 2.81 1.59 -8.24
C PHE A 109 1.59 2.51 -8.39
N LEU A 110 1.77 3.79 -8.05
CA LEU A 110 0.76 4.82 -8.33
C LEU A 110 0.90 5.22 -9.81
N PRO A 111 -0.16 5.17 -10.63
CA PRO A 111 -0.03 5.41 -12.06
C PRO A 111 0.08 6.90 -12.42
N PHE A 112 -0.58 7.79 -11.67
CA PHE A 112 -0.66 9.23 -11.94
C PHE A 112 -0.66 10.07 -10.65
N CYS A 113 -0.41 11.38 -10.77
CA CYS A 113 -0.35 12.32 -9.66
C CYS A 113 -1.66 12.50 -8.89
N ASP A 114 -2.81 12.23 -9.52
CA ASP A 114 -4.14 12.27 -8.90
C ASP A 114 -4.25 11.39 -7.64
N ASN A 115 -3.51 10.27 -7.59
CA ASN A 115 -3.40 9.41 -6.42
C ASN A 115 -2.79 10.15 -5.22
N VAL A 116 -1.80 11.00 -5.47
CA VAL A 116 -1.12 11.81 -4.44
C VAL A 116 -2.02 12.97 -4.02
N GLU A 117 -2.70 13.60 -4.96
CA GLU A 117 -3.67 14.67 -4.68
C GLU A 117 -4.79 14.17 -3.75
N VAL A 118 -5.40 13.03 -4.09
CA VAL A 118 -6.44 12.41 -3.25
C VAL A 118 -5.87 11.94 -1.91
N ALA A 119 -4.65 11.40 -1.86
CA ALA A 119 -4.02 11.03 -0.59
C ALA A 119 -3.82 12.26 0.33
N ASN A 120 -3.46 13.42 -0.24
CA ASN A 120 -3.30 14.66 0.50
C ASN A 120 -4.63 15.15 1.13
N GLU A 121 -5.77 14.94 0.48
CA GLU A 121 -7.10 15.25 1.06
C GLU A 121 -7.38 14.50 2.37
N TYR A 122 -6.70 13.38 2.61
CA TYR A 122 -6.78 12.59 3.84
C TYR A 122 -5.59 12.81 4.79
N ASN A 123 -4.82 13.89 4.63
CA ASN A 123 -3.66 14.23 5.48
C ASN A 123 -2.55 13.16 5.52
N VAL A 124 -2.35 12.46 4.40
CA VAL A 124 -1.20 11.57 4.22
C VAL A 124 0.08 12.40 4.19
N LYS A 125 1.10 11.98 4.96
CA LYS A 125 2.45 12.57 4.95
C LYS A 125 3.53 11.60 4.47
N TYR A 126 3.23 10.31 4.48
CA TYR A 126 4.15 9.26 4.07
C TYR A 126 3.46 8.30 3.11
N ILE A 127 4.10 7.99 1.97
CA ILE A 127 3.62 7.00 1.00
C ILE A 127 4.68 5.93 0.81
N LEU A 128 4.31 4.66 0.90
CA LEU A 128 5.12 3.51 0.47
C LEU A 128 4.50 2.87 -0.77
N GLN A 129 5.29 2.76 -1.84
CA GLN A 129 4.87 2.12 -3.10
C GLN A 129 6.08 1.46 -3.79
N PRO A 130 5.92 0.52 -4.73
CA PRO A 130 7.06 -0.15 -5.35
C PRO A 130 7.88 0.70 -6.33
N GLY A 131 7.30 1.74 -6.92
CA GLY A 131 7.91 2.46 -8.05
C GLY A 131 7.75 1.75 -9.38
N GLY A 132 8.24 2.37 -10.46
CA GLY A 132 8.22 1.81 -11.81
C GLY A 132 7.09 2.35 -12.69
N SER A 133 6.50 3.50 -12.34
CA SER A 133 5.60 4.20 -13.26
C SER A 133 6.42 4.91 -14.33
N VAL A 134 5.92 4.92 -15.58
CA VAL A 134 6.49 5.76 -16.66
C VAL A 134 6.45 7.25 -16.28
N ARG A 135 5.58 7.62 -15.34
CA ARG A 135 5.35 8.99 -14.85
C ARG A 135 5.83 9.20 -13.41
N ASP A 136 6.80 8.42 -12.93
CA ASP A 136 7.32 8.57 -11.56
C ASP A 136 7.78 10.03 -11.27
N ALA A 137 8.34 10.74 -12.25
CA ALA A 137 8.71 12.16 -12.10
C ALA A 137 7.51 13.08 -11.77
N GLU A 138 6.37 12.88 -12.44
CA GLU A 138 5.15 13.67 -12.17
C GLU A 138 4.61 13.38 -10.76
N ILE A 139 4.72 12.13 -10.31
CA ILE A 139 4.29 11.69 -8.98
C ILE A 139 5.21 12.24 -7.90
N GLU A 140 6.53 12.22 -8.12
CA GLU A 140 7.52 12.82 -7.22
C GLU A 140 7.30 14.32 -7.06
N ASP A 141 7.01 15.03 -8.15
CA ASP A 141 6.75 16.47 -8.10
C ASP A 141 5.45 16.80 -7.38
N ALA A 142 4.40 15.96 -7.55
CA ALA A 142 3.19 16.05 -6.73
C ALA A 142 3.48 15.82 -5.24
N CYS A 143 4.27 14.80 -4.90
CA CYS A 143 4.69 14.54 -3.53
C CYS A 143 5.45 15.73 -2.93
N LYS A 144 6.38 16.35 -3.66
CA LYS A 144 7.08 17.57 -3.23
C LYS A 144 6.11 18.72 -3.00
N LYS A 145 5.17 18.96 -3.93
CA LYS A 145 4.15 20.02 -3.83
C LYS A 145 3.32 19.91 -2.56
N PHE A 146 2.96 18.69 -2.15
CA PHE A 146 2.15 18.44 -0.95
C PHE A 146 2.97 18.14 0.31
N SER A 147 4.31 18.24 0.24
CA SER A 147 5.22 17.86 1.33
C SER A 147 4.99 16.43 1.84
N ILE A 148 4.72 15.51 0.91
CA ILE A 148 4.55 14.08 1.16
C ILE A 148 5.87 13.38 0.89
N LYS A 149 6.35 12.61 1.87
CA LYS A 149 7.56 11.79 1.72
C LYS A 149 7.19 10.44 1.10
N MET A 150 7.58 10.24 -0.15
CA MET A 150 7.40 8.96 -0.85
C MET A 150 8.63 8.05 -0.70
N ILE A 151 8.39 6.78 -0.42
CA ILE A 151 9.38 5.72 -0.23
C ILE A 151 9.12 4.64 -1.28
N LEU A 152 10.18 4.17 -1.95
CA LEU A 152 10.10 3.12 -2.96
C LEU A 152 10.56 1.77 -2.39
N SER A 153 9.67 0.77 -2.37
CA SER A 153 9.98 -0.58 -1.88
C SER A 153 10.68 -1.47 -2.92
N ASN A 154 10.63 -1.09 -4.21
CA ASN A 154 11.07 -1.90 -5.35
C ASN A 154 10.41 -3.30 -5.43
N GLN A 155 9.32 -3.52 -4.68
CA GLN A 155 8.66 -4.83 -4.57
C GLN A 155 7.14 -4.68 -4.60
N ARG A 156 6.53 -5.26 -5.62
CA ARG A 156 5.06 -5.35 -5.75
C ARG A 156 4.55 -6.54 -4.94
N VAL A 157 3.53 -6.33 -4.11
CA VAL A 157 2.94 -7.35 -3.22
C VAL A 157 1.51 -7.70 -3.62
N PHE A 158 1.35 -8.00 -4.90
CA PHE A 158 0.05 -8.23 -5.52
C PHE A 158 -0.49 -9.62 -5.22
N THR A 159 -1.77 -9.71 -4.84
CA THR A 159 -2.44 -10.96 -4.45
C THR A 159 -3.84 -11.02 -5.06
N HIS A 160 -4.18 -12.16 -5.68
CA HIS A 160 -5.50 -12.44 -6.27
C HIS A 160 -6.30 -13.46 -5.45
#